data_AF-A0A6A0IP11-F1
#
_entry.id   AF-A0A6A0IP11-F1
#
_cell.length_a   1.000
_cell.length_b   1.000
_cell.length_c   1.000
_cell.angle_alpha   90.00
_cell.angle_beta   90.00
_cell.angle_gamma   90.00
#
_symmetry.space_group_name_H-M   'P 1'
#
loop_
_entity.id
_entity.type
_entity.pdbx_description
1 polymer ?
#
loop_
_entity_poly.entity_id
_entity_poly.type
_entity_poly.pdbx_seq_one_letter_code
_entity_poly.pdbx_strand_id
1 'polypeptide(L)'
;MRLDLAALRLSPAGQHLGIRPESWLRGSIQVGGVEHFLDLVSVRNDEQGFQQSFSRELDSMVRLHHLACGADGPFATVSYLRRPFVLFVTPSSR
;
A
#
# COMPACT_ATOMS: atom_id res chain seq x y z
N MET A 1 -4.63 12.99 11.50
CA MET A 1 -3.24 12.51 11.60
C MET A 1 -2.56 12.73 10.27
N ARG A 2 -1.34 13.26 10.22
CA ARG A 2 -0.54 13.41 9.00
C ARG A 2 0.65 12.48 9.09
N LEU A 3 0.83 11.62 8.10
CA LEU A 3 1.96 10.68 8.03
C LEU A 3 2.98 11.23 7.03
N ASP A 4 4.22 11.41 7.47
CA ASP A 4 5.34 11.72 6.56
C ASP A 4 6.03 10.43 6.16
N LEU A 5 5.76 9.96 4.94
CA LEU A 5 6.31 8.71 4.43
C LEU A 5 7.83 8.74 4.30
N ALA A 6 8.45 9.92 4.08
CA ALA A 6 9.89 10.04 3.95
C ALA A 6 10.62 9.85 5.30
N ALA A 7 9.92 10.06 6.41
CA ALA A 7 10.45 9.85 7.76
C ALA A 7 10.32 8.40 8.23
N LEU A 8 9.63 7.54 7.48
CA LEU A 8 9.38 6.15 7.85
C LEU A 8 10.52 5.24 7.41
N ARG A 9 10.82 4.25 8.24
CA ARG A 9 11.68 3.12 7.85
C ARG A 9 10.86 2.12 7.06
N LEU A 10 10.73 2.40 5.76
CA LEU A 10 10.10 1.50 4.80
C LEU A 10 11.15 0.58 4.17
N SER A 11 10.83 -0.71 4.11
CA SER A 11 11.69 -1.75 3.53
C SER A 11 10.93 -2.52 2.46
N PRO A 12 11.59 -3.00 1.39
CA PRO A 12 10.98 -3.92 0.43
C PRO A 12 10.37 -5.15 1.10
N ALA A 13 9.21 -5.57 0.62
CA ALA A 13 8.50 -6.77 1.09
C ALA A 13 8.19 -7.73 -0.07
N GLY A 14 7.90 -8.99 0.26
CA GLY A 14 7.44 -9.98 -0.71
C GLY A 14 8.50 -10.51 -1.70
N GLN A 15 9.79 -10.29 -1.44
CA GLN A 15 10.87 -10.80 -2.31
C GLN A 15 10.80 -12.33 -2.49
N HIS A 16 10.44 -13.06 -1.44
CA HIS A 16 10.23 -14.51 -1.48
C HIS A 16 9.03 -14.95 -2.34
N LEU A 17 8.15 -14.01 -2.70
CA LEU A 17 7.01 -14.21 -3.60
C LEU A 17 7.32 -13.70 -5.03
N GLY A 18 8.57 -13.32 -5.32
CA GLY A 18 8.96 -12.76 -6.62
C GLY A 18 8.56 -11.31 -6.83
N ILE A 19 8.09 -10.61 -5.80
CA ILE A 19 7.64 -9.23 -5.89
C ILE A 19 8.86 -8.30 -5.99
N ARG A 20 8.83 -7.39 -6.96
CA ARG A 20 9.91 -6.43 -7.16
C ARG A 20 10.06 -5.51 -5.93
N PRO A 21 11.29 -5.16 -5.52
CA PRO A 21 11.52 -4.38 -4.30
C PRO A 21 10.81 -3.03 -4.25
N GLU A 22 10.58 -2.40 -5.40
CA GLU A 22 9.87 -1.14 -5.54
C GLU A 22 8.35 -1.29 -5.57
N SER A 23 7.83 -2.51 -5.73
CA SER A 23 6.40 -2.76 -5.91
C SER A 23 5.64 -2.85 -4.60
N TRP A 24 6.33 -3.25 -3.51
CA TRP A 24 5.76 -3.39 -2.19
C TRP A 24 6.77 -2.97 -1.12
N LEU A 25 6.43 -1.92 -0.39
CA LEU A 25 7.20 -1.44 0.74
C LEU A 25 6.39 -1.61 2.03
N ARG A 26 7.05 -2.07 3.09
CA ARG A 26 6.44 -2.30 4.40
C ARG A 26 7.20 -1.55 5.49
N GLY A 27 6.47 -1.05 6.48
CA GLY A 27 7.03 -0.52 7.72
C GLY A 27 6.03 -0.66 8.87
N SER A 28 6.35 -0.05 10.01
CA SER A 28 5.41 0.06 11.12
C SER A 28 5.44 1.45 11.77
N ILE A 29 4.34 1.80 12.43
CA ILE A 29 4.19 3.01 13.23
C ILE A 29 3.45 2.69 14.53
N GLN A 30 3.56 3.59 15.51
CA GLN A 30 2.77 3.52 16.74
C GLN A 30 1.63 4.53 16.68
N VAL A 31 0.39 4.07 16.87
CA VAL A 31 -0.80 4.93 16.98
C VAL A 31 -1.55 4.55 18.25
N GLY A 32 -1.65 5.46 19.22
CA GLY A 32 -2.35 5.20 20.47
C GLY A 32 -1.79 4.02 21.29
N GLY A 33 -0.48 3.75 21.20
CA GLY A 33 0.16 2.61 21.90
C GLY A 33 -0.11 1.24 21.27
N VAL A 34 -0.61 1.22 20.05
CA VAL A 34 -0.79 0.03 19.22
C VAL A 34 0.12 0.15 18.00
N GLU A 35 0.94 -0.88 17.75
CA GLU A 35 1.72 -0.95 16.52
C GLU A 35 0.76 -1.15 15.34
N HIS A 36 1.03 -0.46 14.24
CA HIS A 36 0.32 -0.65 12.99
C HIS A 36 1.33 -0.96 11.90
N PHE A 37 1.06 -1.99 11.11
CA PHE A 37 1.79 -2.27 9.89
C PHE A 37 1.30 -1.37 8.77
N LEU A 38 2.25 -0.83 8.02
CA LEU A 38 2.03 -0.04 6.83
C LEU A 38 2.47 -0.86 5.64
N ASP A 39 1.56 -1.09 4.69
CA ASP A 39 1.86 -1.71 3.41
C ASP A 39 1.60 -0.70 2.29
N LEU A 40 2.65 -0.30 1.58
CA LEU A 40 2.57 0.52 0.39
C LEU A 40 2.68 -0.40 -0.83
N VAL A 41 1.57 -0.56 -1.55
CA VAL A 41 1.50 -1.34 -2.79
C VAL A 41 1.49 -0.38 -3.96
N SER A 42 2.50 -0.46 -4.83
CA SER A 42 2.58 0.43 -6.00
C SER A 42 1.47 0.08 -6.99
N VAL A 43 0.86 1.12 -7.55
CA VAL A 43 -0.30 0.97 -8.45
C VAL A 43 -0.11 1.76 -9.72
N ARG A 44 -0.86 1.39 -10.75
CA ARG A 44 -1.01 2.14 -11.99
C ARG A 44 -2.48 2.18 -12.37
N ASN A 45 -2.87 3.18 -13.14
CA ASN A 45 -4.17 3.16 -13.79
C ASN A 45 -4.03 2.46 -15.14
N ASP A 46 -5.00 1.62 -15.49
CA ASP A 46 -5.15 1.12 -16.85
C ASP A 46 -5.75 2.19 -17.77
N GLU A 47 -5.93 1.84 -19.04
CA GLU A 47 -6.48 2.74 -20.07
C GLU A 47 -7.92 3.20 -19.77
N GLN A 48 -8.63 2.45 -18.95
CA GLN A 48 -10.01 2.74 -18.52
C GLN A 48 -10.04 3.52 -17.21
N GLY A 49 -8.88 3.83 -16.62
CA GLY A 49 -8.74 4.54 -15.37
C GLY A 49 -8.88 3.66 -14.12
N PHE A 50 -8.98 2.33 -14.27
CA PHE A 50 -9.00 1.43 -13.12
C PHE A 50 -7.61 1.25 -12.54
N GLN A 51 -7.55 1.33 -11.22
CA GLN A 51 -6.30 1.16 -10.49
C GLN A 51 -5.97 -0.32 -10.30
N GLN A 52 -4.77 -0.71 -10.70
CA GLN A 52 -4.25 -2.06 -10.59
C GLN A 52 -2.86 -2.02 -9.97
N SER A 53 -2.43 -3.10 -9.35
CA SER A 53 -1.07 -3.16 -8.83
C SER A 53 -0.05 -3.24 -9.99
N PHE A 54 1.19 -2.80 -9.75
CA PHE A 54 2.27 -3.01 -10.73
C PHE A 54 2.74 -4.47 -10.80
N SER A 55 2.43 -5.29 -9.79
CA SER A 55 2.86 -6.68 -9.68
C SER A 55 1.63 -7.55 -9.49
N ARG A 56 1.29 -8.41 -10.45
CA ARG A 56 0.05 -9.21 -10.45
C ARG A 56 -0.19 -9.97 -9.14
N GLU A 57 0.88 -10.36 -8.45
CA GLU A 57 0.88 -11.02 -7.13
C GLU A 57 0.20 -10.18 -6.04
N LEU A 58 0.20 -8.85 -6.20
CA LEU A 58 -0.37 -7.86 -5.27
C LEU A 58 -1.80 -7.45 -5.64
N ASP A 59 -2.36 -7.91 -6.77
CA ASP A 59 -3.70 -7.50 -7.21
C ASP A 59 -4.77 -7.87 -6.18
N SER A 60 -4.62 -9.01 -5.52
CA SER A 60 -5.53 -9.43 -4.45
C SER A 60 -5.55 -8.46 -3.27
N MET A 61 -4.39 -7.88 -2.89
CA MET A 61 -4.34 -6.85 -1.84
C MET A 61 -5.08 -5.58 -2.28
N VAL A 62 -4.83 -5.09 -3.49
CA VAL A 62 -5.52 -3.90 -4.04
C VAL A 62 -7.04 -4.14 -4.14
N ARG A 63 -7.45 -5.35 -4.54
CA ARG A 63 -8.88 -5.75 -4.57
C ARG A 63 -9.50 -5.80 -3.18
N LEU A 64 -8.79 -6.29 -2.15
CA LEU A 64 -9.29 -6.26 -0.78
C LEU A 64 -9.54 -4.83 -0.30
N HIS A 65 -8.65 -3.89 -0.67
CA HIS A 65 -8.88 -2.47 -0.42
C HIS A 65 -10.14 -1.96 -1.11
N HIS A 66 -10.36 -2.36 -2.37
CA HIS A 66 -11.56 -2.01 -3.12
C HIS A 66 -12.83 -2.50 -2.42
N LEU A 67 -12.82 -3.74 -1.93
CA LEU A 67 -13.97 -4.30 -1.23
C LEU A 67 -14.23 -3.58 0.11
N ALA A 68 -13.17 -3.20 0.83
CA ALA A 68 -13.28 -2.51 2.11
C ALA A 68 -13.75 -1.05 1.99
N CYS A 69 -13.38 -0.35 0.90
CA CYS A 69 -13.70 1.07 0.70
C CYS A 69 -14.99 1.35 -0.08
N GLY A 70 -15.67 0.32 -0.62
CA GLY A 70 -16.90 0.50 -1.39
C GLY A 70 -16.68 0.92 -2.86
N ALA A 71 -17.77 1.28 -3.54
CA ALA A 71 -17.80 1.51 -5.00
C ALA A 71 -17.34 2.92 -5.45
N ASP A 72 -16.81 3.74 -4.55
CA ASP A 72 -16.49 5.14 -4.83
C ASP A 72 -15.08 5.31 -5.43
N GLY A 73 -14.95 5.03 -6.73
CA GLY A 73 -13.82 5.46 -7.57
C GLY A 73 -12.43 4.94 -7.18
N PRO A 74 -11.35 5.44 -7.84
CA PRO A 74 -9.99 5.09 -7.46
C PRO A 74 -9.67 5.63 -6.06
N PHE A 75 -9.12 4.79 -5.18
CA PHE A 75 -8.83 5.17 -3.79
C PHE A 75 -7.75 6.26 -3.72
N ALA A 76 -7.67 6.92 -2.56
CA ALA A 76 -6.63 7.91 -2.28
C ALA A 76 -5.24 7.29 -2.49
N THR A 77 -4.56 7.70 -3.56
CA THR A 77 -3.18 7.32 -3.81
C THR A 77 -2.24 8.25 -3.09
N VAL A 78 -1.21 7.68 -2.46
CA VAL A 78 -0.11 8.44 -1.92
C VAL A 78 1.05 8.41 -2.92
N SER A 79 1.72 9.55 -3.07
CA SER A 79 2.94 9.62 -3.86
C SER A 79 4.14 9.37 -2.96
N TYR A 80 4.94 8.35 -3.27
CA TYR A 80 6.20 8.06 -2.59
C TYR A 80 7.28 7.77 -3.64
N LEU A 81 8.47 8.35 -3.50
CA LEU A 81 9.55 8.24 -4.49
C LEU A 81 9.10 8.53 -5.94
N ARG A 82 8.21 9.52 -6.12
CA ARG A 82 7.60 9.92 -7.41
C ARG A 82 6.76 8.82 -8.09
N ARG A 83 6.24 7.86 -7.32
CA ARG A 83 5.36 6.79 -7.79
C ARG A 83 4.07 6.76 -6.96
N PRO A 84 2.93 6.38 -7.56
CA PRO A 84 1.68 6.22 -6.84
C PRO A 84 1.60 4.87 -6.13
N PHE A 85 1.10 4.89 -4.90
CA PHE A 85 0.87 3.72 -4.05
C PHE A 85 -0.52 3.77 -3.42
N VAL A 86 -1.08 2.61 -3.13
CA VAL A 86 -2.15 2.43 -2.15
C VAL A 86 -1.51 2.11 -0.80
N LEU A 87 -1.92 2.82 0.25
CA LEU A 87 -1.45 2.63 1.61
C LEU A 87 -2.47 1.83 2.42
N PHE A 88 -2.09 0.65 2.86
CA PHE A 88 -2.83 -0.13 3.84
C PHE A 88 -2.26 0.12 5.22
N VAL A 89 -3.14 0.32 6.19
CA VAL A 89 -2.78 0.45 7.61
C VAL A 89 -3.53 -0.61 8.38
N THR A 90 -2.81 -1.58 8.94
CA THR A 90 -3.41 -2.67 9.72
C THR A 90 -2.87 -2.62 11.15
N PRO A 91 -3.72 -2.68 12.18
CA PRO A 91 -3.23 -2.81 13.55
C PRO A 91 -2.51 -4.15 13.70
N SER A 92 -1.35 -4.16 14.36
CA SER A 92 -0.79 -5.40 14.90
C SER A 92 -1.81 -5.89 15.93
N SER A 93 -2.37 -7.08 15.72
CA SER A 93 -3.24 -7.71 16.71
C SER A 93 -2.54 -7.69 18.08
N ARG A 94 -3.24 -7.27 19.14
CA ARG A 94 -2.91 -7.73 20.49
C ARG A 94 -3.62 -9.05 20.74
#